data_AF-A0A8I2E491-F1
#
_entry.id   AF-A0A8I2E491-F1
#
_cell.length_a   1.000
_cell.length_b   1.000
_cell.length_c   1.000
_cell.angle_alpha   90.00
_cell.angle_beta   90.00
_cell.angle_gamma   90.00
#
_symmetry.space_group_name_H-M   'P 1'
#
loop_
_entity.id
_entity.type
_entity.pdbx_description
1 polymer ?
#
loop_
_entity_poly.entity_id
_entity_poly.type
_entity_poly.pdbx_seq_one_letter_code
_entity_poly.pdbx_strand_id
1 'polypeptide(L)'
;MLREVLATRYITPLREGGSLPGLVEADDLGTYVLKFTGAGQGRKTLVAEVVCGELARRLGFRVPRLVTVDLDPVLGLGEPDQQVQELLKSSGGTNLGMDFLSGALGFDPLAFEVSAEEAGRIVWFDALVNNVDRSWRNPNLLRLGGETWLIDHGATMIWHHNWPGAETSAARPYDAADHALARFAPDVRSAAAALAPLVTEELLAEVTAEIPDVWLRDEPGFATPDDLRRAYAGPLLARAATIHERVKGVR
;
A
#
# COMPACT_ATOMS: atom_id res chain seq x y z
N MET A 1 -15.28 5.47 2.83
CA MET A 1 -14.64 6.33 1.82
C MET A 1 -13.60 7.18 2.51
N LEU A 2 -12.43 7.31 1.89
CA LEU A 2 -11.31 8.01 2.49
C LEU A 2 -11.70 9.46 2.76
N ARG A 3 -11.15 10.03 3.82
CA ARG A 3 -11.33 11.45 4.09
C ARG A 3 -10.71 12.26 2.95
N GLU A 4 -11.47 13.20 2.42
CA GLU A 4 -10.99 14.14 1.41
C GLU A 4 -10.38 15.38 2.08
N VAL A 5 -9.27 15.85 1.53
CA VAL A 5 -8.59 17.09 1.92
C VAL A 5 -8.13 17.84 0.67
N LEU A 6 -7.95 19.16 0.79
CA LEU A 6 -7.47 20.01 -0.30
C LEU A 6 -5.99 20.31 -0.09
N ALA A 7 -5.15 20.07 -1.09
CA ALA A 7 -3.76 20.50 -1.03
C ALA A 7 -3.69 22.04 -0.99
N THR A 8 -3.06 22.59 0.05
CA THR A 8 -2.88 24.04 0.21
C THR A 8 -1.47 24.47 -0.15
N ARG A 9 -0.49 23.57 0.00
CA ARG A 9 0.90 23.85 -0.33
C ARG A 9 1.66 22.60 -0.74
N TYR A 10 2.38 22.69 -1.84
CA TYR A 10 3.43 21.74 -2.18
C TYR A 10 4.75 22.15 -1.50
N ILE A 11 5.34 21.25 -0.71
CA ILE A 11 6.55 21.55 0.08
C ILE A 11 7.81 21.16 -0.69
N THR A 12 7.97 19.87 -1.03
CA THR A 12 9.17 19.34 -1.65
C THR A 12 8.91 17.98 -2.28
N PRO A 13 9.63 17.60 -3.36
CA PRO A 13 9.67 16.22 -3.80
C PRO A 13 10.44 15.37 -2.78
N LEU A 14 9.97 14.15 -2.56
CA LEU A 14 10.67 13.08 -1.85
C LEU A 14 11.35 12.21 -2.90
N ARG A 15 12.68 12.26 -2.93
CA ARG A 15 13.51 11.60 -3.96
C ARG A 15 13.80 10.14 -3.59
N GLU A 16 12.75 9.40 -3.27
CA GLU A 16 12.81 7.97 -2.99
C GLU A 16 12.17 7.19 -4.14
N GLY A 17 12.96 6.37 -4.82
CA GLY A 17 12.48 5.50 -5.91
C GLY A 17 12.02 6.25 -7.17
N GLY A 18 11.34 5.51 -8.06
CA GLY A 18 10.92 5.99 -9.38
C GLY A 18 9.57 6.70 -9.44
N SER A 19 8.83 6.77 -8.32
CA SER A 19 7.46 7.34 -8.26
C SER A 19 7.42 8.82 -7.89
N LEU A 20 8.55 9.38 -7.42
CA LEU A 20 8.73 10.79 -7.02
C LEU A 20 7.55 11.34 -6.20
N PRO A 21 7.21 10.75 -5.03
CA PRO A 21 6.16 11.28 -4.19
C PRO A 21 6.49 12.70 -3.69
N GLY A 22 5.47 13.45 -3.30
CA GLY A 22 5.62 14.85 -2.86
C GLY A 22 5.16 15.05 -1.42
N LEU A 23 5.81 15.92 -0.67
CA LEU A 23 5.31 16.35 0.64
C LEU A 23 4.37 17.55 0.46
N VAL A 24 3.17 17.48 1.01
CA VAL A 24 2.16 18.54 0.89
C VAL A 24 1.52 18.88 2.25
N GLU A 25 1.12 20.14 2.40
CA GLU A 25 0.19 20.57 3.45
C GLU A 25 -1.23 20.61 2.88
N ALA A 26 -2.22 20.31 3.73
CA ALA A 26 -3.63 20.37 3.35
C ALA A 26 -4.44 21.36 4.20
N ASP A 27 -5.69 21.58 3.81
CA ASP A 27 -6.64 22.48 4.48
C ASP A 27 -7.02 22.03 5.89
N ASP A 28 -6.84 20.75 6.21
CA ASP A 28 -7.04 20.21 7.56
C ASP A 28 -5.84 20.36 8.50
N LEU A 29 -4.85 21.17 8.11
CA LEU A 29 -3.58 21.39 8.81
C LEU A 29 -2.69 20.13 8.90
N GLY A 30 -3.03 19.06 8.17
CA GLY A 30 -2.22 17.86 8.06
C GLY A 30 -1.08 18.02 7.06
N THR A 31 -0.04 17.20 7.24
CA THR A 31 1.05 17.02 6.28
C THR A 31 1.02 15.61 5.73
N TYR A 32 1.08 15.47 4.41
CA TYR A 32 0.90 14.20 3.72
C TYR A 32 2.03 13.92 2.74
N VAL A 33 2.44 12.66 2.66
CA VAL A 33 3.15 12.12 1.51
C VAL A 33 2.12 11.84 0.42
N LEU A 34 2.20 12.61 -0.66
CA LEU A 34 1.32 12.56 -1.81
C LEU A 34 1.88 11.62 -2.87
N LYS A 35 1.10 10.60 -3.24
CA LYS A 35 1.33 9.74 -4.40
C LYS A 35 0.47 10.23 -5.56
N PHE A 36 1.14 10.54 -6.66
CA PHE A 36 0.57 11.20 -7.83
C PHE A 36 -0.15 10.23 -8.77
N THR A 37 -1.34 10.61 -9.23
CA THR A 37 -2.09 9.87 -10.26
C THR A 37 -1.41 9.89 -11.62
N GLY A 38 -0.68 10.97 -11.95
CA GLY A 38 0.10 11.12 -13.18
C GLY A 38 1.44 10.37 -13.17
N ALA A 39 1.81 9.71 -12.07
CA ALA A 39 3.04 8.93 -12.02
C ALA A 39 2.99 7.74 -13.00
N GLY A 40 4.15 7.37 -13.57
CA GLY A 40 4.23 6.32 -14.61
C GLY A 40 3.76 4.93 -14.16
N GLN A 41 3.65 4.68 -12.85
CA GLN A 41 3.09 3.45 -12.28
C GLN A 41 1.56 3.37 -12.42
N GLY A 42 0.90 4.52 -12.57
CA GLY A 42 -0.53 4.64 -12.85
C GLY A 42 -1.46 4.43 -11.65
N ARG A 43 -2.76 4.63 -11.89
CA ARG A 43 -3.83 4.61 -10.88
C ARG A 43 -3.90 3.29 -10.10
N LYS A 44 -3.55 2.16 -10.72
CA LYS A 44 -3.55 0.84 -10.08
C LYS A 44 -2.64 0.76 -8.85
N THR A 45 -1.49 1.43 -8.86
CA THR A 45 -0.62 1.50 -7.69
C THR A 45 -1.29 2.22 -6.51
N LEU A 46 -2.08 3.26 -6.77
CA LEU A 46 -2.87 3.93 -5.74
C LEU A 46 -3.99 3.03 -5.22
N VAL A 47 -4.64 2.28 -6.11
CA VAL A 47 -5.64 1.28 -5.73
C VAL A 47 -5.03 0.21 -4.82
N ALA A 48 -3.85 -0.30 -5.18
CA ALA A 48 -3.13 -1.28 -4.36
C ALA A 48 -2.78 -0.71 -2.98
N GLU A 49 -2.31 0.54 -2.92
CA GLU A 49 -2.02 1.21 -1.65
C GLU A 49 -3.27 1.31 -0.76
N VAL A 50 -4.41 1.69 -1.32
CA VAL A 50 -5.67 1.77 -0.56
C VAL A 50 -6.11 0.39 -0.09
N VAL A 51 -6.21 -0.60 -0.98
CA VAL A 51 -6.69 -1.93 -0.60
C VAL A 51 -5.80 -2.56 0.47
N CYS A 52 -4.48 -2.52 0.29
CA CYS A 52 -3.56 -3.13 1.23
C CYS A 52 -3.41 -2.31 2.51
N GLY A 53 -3.29 -0.99 2.43
CA GLY A 53 -3.17 -0.13 3.59
C GLY A 53 -4.40 -0.20 4.50
N GLU A 54 -5.60 -0.12 3.93
CA GLU A 54 -6.85 -0.16 4.70
C GLU A 54 -7.18 -1.56 5.23
N LEU A 55 -6.81 -2.62 4.50
CA LEU A 55 -6.89 -4.00 5.00
C LEU A 55 -5.91 -4.20 6.17
N ALA A 56 -4.66 -3.75 6.03
CA ALA A 56 -3.66 -3.84 7.09
C ALA A 56 -4.13 -3.11 8.36
N ARG A 57 -4.67 -1.89 8.23
CA ARG A 57 -5.21 -1.13 9.38
C ARG A 57 -6.32 -1.89 10.09
N ARG A 58 -7.27 -2.48 9.34
CA ARG A 58 -8.39 -3.27 9.92
C ARG A 58 -7.92 -4.58 10.57
N LEU A 59 -6.82 -5.16 10.10
CA LEU A 59 -6.16 -6.32 10.72
C LEU A 59 -5.25 -5.94 11.90
N GLY A 60 -5.22 -4.66 12.28
CA GLY A 60 -4.49 -4.16 13.44
C GLY A 60 -3.01 -3.86 13.19
N PHE A 61 -2.57 -3.79 11.93
CA PHE A 61 -1.24 -3.29 11.59
C PHE A 61 -1.18 -1.77 11.67
N ARG A 62 0.02 -1.25 11.93
CA ARG A 62 0.28 0.18 11.93
C ARG A 62 0.62 0.61 10.51
N VAL A 63 -0.30 1.28 9.84
CA VAL A 63 -0.09 1.96 8.56
C VAL A 63 -0.49 3.42 8.76
N PRO A 64 0.26 4.41 8.24
CA PRO A 64 -0.19 5.80 8.31
C PRO A 64 -1.58 5.92 7.68
N ARG A 65 -2.40 6.84 8.18
CA ARG A 65 -3.76 7.03 7.66
C ARG A 65 -3.67 7.47 6.19
N LEU A 66 -4.59 6.94 5.38
CA LEU A 66 -4.76 7.36 4.00
C LEU A 66 -5.87 8.40 3.88
N VAL A 67 -5.69 9.32 2.95
CA VAL A 67 -6.66 10.37 2.57
C VAL A 67 -6.67 10.51 1.06
N THR A 68 -7.74 11.06 0.50
CA THR A 68 -7.69 11.62 -0.85
C THR A 68 -7.29 13.08 -0.75
N VAL A 69 -6.40 13.51 -1.64
CA VAL A 69 -5.92 14.89 -1.72
C VAL A 69 -6.30 15.44 -3.07
N ASP A 70 -7.16 16.47 -3.08
CA ASP A 70 -7.42 17.23 -4.30
C ASP A 70 -6.25 18.19 -4.55
N LEU A 71 -5.60 18.03 -5.70
CA LEU A 71 -4.42 18.80 -6.09
C LEU A 71 -4.78 19.79 -7.20
N ASP A 72 -4.63 21.08 -6.92
CA ASP A 72 -4.62 22.11 -7.96
C ASP A 72 -3.24 22.15 -8.64
N PRO A 73 -3.14 21.90 -9.96
CA PRO A 73 -1.89 22.01 -10.72
C PRO A 73 -1.13 23.33 -10.55
N VAL A 74 -1.80 24.41 -10.16
CA VAL A 74 -1.18 25.71 -9.89
C VAL A 74 -0.07 25.61 -8.83
N LEU A 75 -0.20 24.67 -7.88
CA LEU A 75 0.80 24.43 -6.82
C LEU A 75 2.15 23.99 -7.38
N GLY A 76 2.20 23.42 -8.58
CA GLY A 76 3.44 23.01 -9.24
C GLY A 76 4.13 24.08 -10.08
N LEU A 77 3.54 25.27 -10.26
CA LEU A 77 4.14 26.32 -11.10
C LEU A 77 5.49 26.82 -10.58
N GLY A 78 5.68 26.80 -9.25
CA GLY A 78 6.91 27.22 -8.59
C GLY A 78 8.00 26.14 -8.50
N GLU A 79 7.72 24.90 -8.93
CA GLU A 79 8.69 23.81 -8.86
C GLU A 79 9.78 23.98 -9.94
N PRO A 80 11.06 24.11 -9.57
CA PRO A 80 12.16 24.26 -10.53
C PRO A 80 12.51 22.99 -11.31
N ASP A 81 12.24 21.80 -10.75
CA ASP A 81 12.50 20.52 -11.41
C ASP A 81 11.40 20.24 -12.44
N GLN A 82 11.77 20.28 -13.73
CA GLN A 82 10.80 20.13 -14.82
C GLN A 82 10.03 18.81 -14.77
N GLN A 83 10.69 17.72 -14.35
CA GLN A 83 10.04 16.41 -14.26
C GLN A 83 8.94 16.42 -13.19
N VAL A 84 9.23 17.01 -12.03
CA VAL A 84 8.28 17.14 -10.92
C VAL A 84 7.16 18.12 -11.28
N GLN A 85 7.48 19.22 -11.96
CA GLN A 85 6.48 20.16 -12.45
C GLN A 85 5.51 19.51 -13.45
N GLU A 86 6.00 18.71 -14.39
CA GLU A 86 5.17 17.96 -15.34
C GLU A 86 4.29 16.92 -14.63
N LEU A 87 4.84 16.25 -13.61
CA LEU A 87 4.10 15.32 -12.76
C LEU A 87 2.95 16.01 -12.02
N LEU A 88 3.21 17.17 -11.38
CA LEU A 88 2.18 17.96 -10.70
C LEU A 88 1.08 18.43 -11.66
N LYS A 89 1.47 18.91 -12.86
CA LYS A 89 0.52 19.34 -13.89
C LYS A 89 -0.38 18.21 -14.38
N SER A 90 0.19 17.03 -14.60
CA SER A 90 -0.55 15.84 -15.06
C SER A 90 -1.37 15.15 -13.97
N SER A 91 -1.16 15.52 -12.70
CA SER A 91 -1.83 14.93 -11.54
C SER A 91 -2.92 15.82 -10.93
N GLY A 92 -3.44 16.80 -11.68
CA GLY A 92 -4.54 17.63 -11.20
C GLY A 92 -5.77 16.80 -10.81
N GLY A 93 -6.39 17.12 -9.68
CA GLY A 93 -7.54 16.40 -9.13
C GLY A 93 -7.19 15.43 -8.00
N THR A 94 -7.93 14.32 -7.90
CA THR A 94 -7.88 13.38 -6.76
C THR A 94 -6.63 12.49 -6.78
N ASN A 95 -5.74 12.70 -5.81
CA ASN A 95 -4.54 11.91 -5.55
C ASN A 95 -4.60 11.19 -4.19
N LEU A 96 -3.63 10.32 -3.91
CA LEU A 96 -3.55 9.60 -2.64
C LEU A 96 -2.59 10.29 -1.68
N GLY A 97 -3.08 10.74 -0.53
CA GLY A 97 -2.25 11.21 0.57
C GLY A 97 -2.09 10.13 1.64
N MET A 98 -0.92 10.09 2.25
CA MET A 98 -0.59 9.26 3.41
C MET A 98 -0.04 10.17 4.50
N ASP A 99 -0.51 10.03 5.75
CA ASP A 99 -0.01 10.84 6.87
C ASP A 99 1.53 10.82 6.90
N PHE A 100 2.15 11.99 6.92
CA PHE A 100 3.60 12.09 7.07
C PHE A 100 3.99 11.89 8.54
N LEU A 101 4.65 10.77 8.82
CA LEU A 101 5.08 10.41 10.17
C LEU A 101 6.38 11.16 10.56
N SER A 102 6.22 12.42 10.99
CA SER A 102 7.35 13.22 11.45
C SER A 102 8.14 12.53 12.57
N GLY A 103 9.46 12.46 12.42
CA GLY A 103 10.36 11.80 13.37
C GLY A 103 10.45 10.27 13.23
N ALA A 104 9.74 9.67 12.28
CA ALA A 104 9.93 8.26 11.96
C ALA A 104 11.30 8.02 11.31
N LEU A 105 11.90 6.87 11.61
CA LEU A 105 13.14 6.40 11.00
C LEU A 105 12.83 5.30 9.99
N GLY A 106 13.60 5.22 8.91
CA GLY A 106 13.59 4.03 8.06
C GLY A 106 13.99 2.79 8.87
N PHE A 107 13.24 1.70 8.72
CA PHE A 107 13.55 0.45 9.41
C PHE A 107 14.82 -0.18 8.84
N ASP A 108 15.79 -0.48 9.71
CA ASP A 108 16.96 -1.28 9.38
C ASP A 108 16.91 -2.61 10.18
N PRO A 109 16.84 -3.78 9.53
CA PRO A 109 16.80 -5.08 10.20
C PRO A 109 18.09 -5.44 10.96
N LEU A 110 19.16 -4.64 10.86
CA LEU A 110 20.38 -4.76 11.67
C LEU A 110 20.35 -3.86 12.90
N ALA A 111 19.54 -2.80 12.90
CA ALA A 111 19.48 -1.80 13.97
C ALA A 111 18.26 -1.96 14.89
N PHE A 112 17.16 -2.53 14.38
CA PHE A 112 15.92 -2.70 15.13
C PHE A 112 15.55 -4.17 15.30
N GLU A 113 15.12 -4.51 16.51
CA GLU A 113 14.58 -5.82 16.85
C GLU A 113 13.08 -5.88 16.59
N VAL A 114 12.61 -7.05 16.16
CA VAL A 114 11.20 -7.38 15.92
C VAL A 114 10.95 -8.77 16.49
N SER A 115 9.83 -8.97 17.19
CA SER A 115 9.50 -10.30 17.72
C SER A 115 9.14 -11.27 16.60
N ALA A 116 9.35 -12.57 16.84
CA ALA A 116 8.92 -13.63 15.91
C ALA A 116 7.42 -13.56 15.58
N GLU A 117 6.60 -13.13 16.55
CA GLU A 117 5.16 -12.93 16.37
C GLU A 117 4.86 -11.76 15.43
N GLU A 118 5.45 -10.58 15.67
CA GLU A 118 5.24 -9.40 14.82
C GLU A 118 5.77 -9.64 13.40
N ALA A 119 6.95 -10.25 13.28
CA ALA A 119 7.51 -10.65 12.00
C ALA A 119 6.60 -11.66 11.27
N GLY A 120 6.06 -12.65 11.99
CA GLY A 120 5.10 -13.62 11.48
C GLY A 120 3.86 -12.97 10.89
N ARG A 121 3.28 -12.00 11.61
CA ARG A 121 2.11 -11.23 11.17
C ARG A 121 2.39 -10.45 9.89
N ILE A 122 3.50 -9.71 9.84
CA ILE A 122 3.85 -8.89 8.67
C ILE A 122 4.17 -9.77 7.46
N VAL A 123 4.99 -10.81 7.62
CA VAL A 123 5.30 -11.75 6.52
C VAL A 123 4.04 -12.44 6.00
N TRP A 124 3.14 -12.85 6.89
CA TRP A 124 1.86 -13.43 6.48
C TRP A 124 1.01 -12.43 5.68
N PHE A 125 0.96 -11.17 6.12
CA PHE A 125 0.21 -10.13 5.43
C PHE A 125 0.78 -9.82 4.05
N ASP A 126 2.11 -9.69 3.94
CA ASP A 126 2.79 -9.48 2.66
C ASP A 126 2.59 -10.68 1.73
N ALA A 127 2.56 -11.90 2.27
CA ALA A 127 2.19 -13.08 1.50
C ALA A 127 0.72 -13.00 1.02
N LEU A 128 -0.23 -12.62 1.88
CA LEU A 128 -1.64 -12.44 1.53
C LEU A 128 -1.80 -11.49 0.33
N VAL A 129 -1.19 -10.30 0.39
CA VAL A 129 -1.33 -9.28 -0.67
C VAL A 129 -0.34 -9.44 -1.82
N ASN A 130 0.54 -10.45 -1.76
CA ASN A 130 1.62 -10.69 -2.72
C ASN A 130 2.56 -9.47 -2.86
N ASN A 131 3.07 -8.98 -1.73
CA ASN A 131 4.03 -7.88 -1.68
C ASN A 131 5.44 -8.37 -2.04
N VAL A 132 5.91 -8.00 -3.22
CA VAL A 132 7.25 -8.39 -3.69
C VAL A 132 8.33 -7.35 -3.37
N ASP A 133 7.96 -6.19 -2.83
CA ASP A 133 8.85 -5.05 -2.64
C ASP A 133 9.17 -4.78 -1.16
N ARG A 134 8.97 -5.76 -0.28
CA ARG A 134 9.42 -5.70 1.12
C ARG A 134 10.68 -6.53 1.33
N SER A 135 11.82 -5.98 0.94
CA SER A 135 13.12 -6.68 1.04
C SER A 135 14.03 -6.06 2.09
N TRP A 136 15.09 -6.75 2.50
CA TRP A 136 16.09 -6.17 3.42
C TRP A 136 16.80 -4.93 2.84
N ARG A 137 16.81 -4.74 1.51
CA ARG A 137 17.38 -3.55 0.82
C ARG A 137 16.40 -2.39 0.75
N ASN A 138 15.13 -2.71 0.60
CA ASN A 138 14.03 -1.75 0.59
C ASN A 138 12.94 -2.24 1.55
N PRO A 139 13.08 -1.99 2.87
CA PRO A 139 12.15 -2.56 3.83
C PRO A 139 10.75 -1.98 3.73
N ASN A 140 10.57 -0.75 3.20
CA ASN A 140 9.28 -0.07 3.18
C ASN A 140 8.56 -0.11 4.54
N LEU A 141 9.35 -0.08 5.61
CA LEU A 141 8.93 -0.11 7.00
C LEU A 141 9.54 1.12 7.69
N LEU A 142 8.80 1.69 8.63
CA LEU A 142 9.27 2.78 9.48
C LEU A 142 9.29 2.36 10.95
N ARG A 143 10.15 3.01 11.73
CA ARG A 143 10.22 2.90 13.18
C ARG A 143 9.82 4.22 13.81
N LEU A 144 8.76 4.22 14.62
CA LEU A 144 8.28 5.40 15.34
C LEU A 144 7.77 5.00 16.71
N GLY A 145 8.25 5.67 17.76
CA GLY A 145 7.79 5.42 19.13
C GLY A 145 8.04 4.00 19.64
N GLY A 146 9.04 3.30 19.10
CA GLY A 146 9.27 1.89 19.43
C GLY A 146 8.27 0.94 18.78
N GLU A 147 7.61 1.35 17.70
CA GLU A 147 6.67 0.54 16.94
C GLU A 147 7.05 0.45 15.45
N THR A 148 6.73 -0.68 14.81
CA THR A 148 6.96 -0.90 13.38
C THR A 148 5.73 -0.47 12.58
N TRP A 149 5.94 0.37 11.57
CA TRP A 149 4.89 0.90 10.70
C TRP A 149 5.13 0.44 9.27
N LEU A 150 4.07 -0.02 8.60
CA LEU A 150 4.09 -0.46 7.21
C LEU A 150 3.78 0.73 6.31
N ILE A 151 4.61 0.92 5.29
CA ILE A 151 4.38 1.87 4.21
C ILE A 151 4.55 1.15 2.87
N ASP A 152 4.18 1.85 1.82
CA ASP A 152 4.38 1.51 0.41
C ASP A 152 3.93 0.11 0.00
N HIS A 153 2.63 -0.03 -0.20
CA HIS A 153 1.99 -1.23 -0.75
C HIS A 153 1.72 -1.11 -2.26
N GLY A 154 2.30 -0.11 -2.94
CA GLY A 154 2.06 0.15 -4.35
C GLY A 154 2.49 -0.99 -5.30
N ALA A 155 3.43 -1.84 -4.86
CA ALA A 155 3.95 -2.99 -5.59
C ALA A 155 3.33 -4.34 -5.12
N THR A 156 2.12 -4.29 -4.57
CA THR A 156 1.34 -5.49 -4.18
C THR A 156 0.34 -5.87 -5.27
N MET A 157 -0.31 -7.02 -5.11
CA MET A 157 -1.45 -7.45 -5.94
C MET A 157 -1.18 -7.39 -7.46
N ILE A 158 0.05 -7.69 -7.91
CA ILE A 158 0.47 -7.55 -9.33
C ILE A 158 -0.51 -8.21 -10.32
N TRP A 159 -1.23 -9.24 -9.89
CA TRP A 159 -2.29 -9.89 -10.66
C TRP A 159 -3.42 -8.95 -11.11
N HIS A 160 -3.66 -7.81 -10.45
CA HIS A 160 -4.65 -6.81 -10.89
C HIS A 160 -4.25 -6.09 -12.19
N HIS A 161 -3.02 -6.28 -12.68
CA HIS A 161 -2.61 -5.87 -14.02
C HIS A 161 -3.00 -6.90 -15.09
N ASN A 162 -3.44 -8.11 -14.68
CA ASN A 162 -3.89 -9.19 -15.55
C ASN A 162 -5.01 -10.02 -14.88
N TRP A 163 -6.23 -9.47 -14.89
CA TRP A 163 -7.41 -10.07 -14.26
C TRP A 163 -7.70 -11.53 -14.66
N PRO A 164 -7.58 -11.95 -15.94
CA PRO A 164 -7.74 -13.35 -16.31
C PRO A 164 -6.79 -14.32 -15.58
N GLY A 165 -5.62 -13.83 -15.13
CA GLY A 165 -4.64 -14.61 -14.38
C GLY A 165 -4.79 -14.54 -12.85
N ALA A 166 -5.78 -13.83 -12.32
CA ALA A 166 -5.89 -13.55 -10.88
C ALA A 166 -6.07 -14.82 -10.03
N GLU A 167 -6.94 -15.73 -10.45
CA GLU A 167 -7.17 -17.01 -9.77
C GLU A 167 -5.89 -17.88 -9.75
N THR A 168 -5.20 -17.97 -10.89
CA THR A 168 -3.92 -18.68 -10.98
C THR A 168 -2.86 -18.05 -10.08
N SER A 169 -2.83 -16.72 -10.00
CA SER A 169 -1.90 -15.99 -9.14
C SER A 169 -2.17 -16.25 -7.66
N ALA A 170 -3.44 -16.33 -7.25
CA ALA A 170 -3.84 -16.59 -5.87
C ALA A 170 -3.26 -17.91 -5.33
N ALA A 171 -3.15 -18.94 -6.17
CA ALA A 171 -2.57 -20.23 -5.82
C ALA A 171 -1.03 -20.26 -5.73
N ARG A 172 -0.33 -19.21 -6.20
CA ARG A 172 1.14 -19.20 -6.22
C ARG A 172 1.74 -19.11 -4.81
N PRO A 173 2.88 -19.79 -4.57
CA PRO A 173 3.63 -19.63 -3.33
C PRO A 173 4.20 -18.22 -3.20
N TYR A 174 4.55 -17.84 -1.98
CA TYR A 174 5.23 -16.58 -1.67
C TYR A 174 6.65 -16.88 -1.20
N ASP A 175 7.65 -16.30 -1.85
CA ASP A 175 9.05 -16.44 -1.47
C ASP A 175 9.46 -15.26 -0.58
N ALA A 176 9.73 -15.55 0.69
CA ALA A 176 10.12 -14.58 1.69
C ALA A 176 11.62 -14.65 2.02
N ALA A 177 12.45 -15.31 1.20
CA ALA A 177 13.88 -15.46 1.47
C ALA A 177 14.63 -14.12 1.60
N ASP A 178 14.29 -13.15 0.76
CA ASP A 178 14.85 -11.79 0.78
C ASP A 178 14.03 -10.81 1.64
N HIS A 179 12.98 -11.29 2.32
CA HIS A 179 12.06 -10.44 3.06
C HIS A 179 12.79 -9.73 4.21
N ALA A 180 12.48 -8.44 4.43
CA ALA A 180 13.15 -7.61 5.44
C ALA A 180 13.14 -8.23 6.85
N LEU A 181 12.08 -9.00 7.14
CA LEU A 181 11.86 -9.65 8.43
C LEU A 181 12.21 -11.15 8.48
N ALA A 182 12.77 -11.73 7.41
CA ALA A 182 13.06 -13.16 7.34
C ALA A 182 14.00 -13.65 8.46
N ARG A 183 14.90 -12.78 8.92
CA ARG A 183 15.88 -13.08 9.98
C ARG A 183 15.29 -13.22 11.39
N PHE A 184 14.06 -12.77 11.62
CA PHE A 184 13.44 -12.71 12.95
C PHE A 184 12.61 -13.96 13.28
N ALA A 185 12.83 -15.08 12.59
CA ALA A 185 12.11 -16.35 12.77
C ALA A 185 10.57 -16.17 12.78
N PRO A 186 9.98 -15.63 11.68
CA PRO A 186 8.58 -15.24 11.65
C PRO A 186 7.63 -16.44 11.82
N ASP A 187 6.75 -16.38 12.82
CA ASP A 187 5.71 -17.41 13.05
C ASP A 187 4.46 -17.16 12.18
N VAL A 188 4.59 -17.53 10.90
CA VAL A 188 3.53 -17.36 9.89
C VAL A 188 2.30 -18.22 10.18
N ARG A 189 2.45 -19.37 10.86
CA ARG A 189 1.31 -20.25 11.16
C ARG A 189 0.43 -19.65 12.24
N SER A 190 1.03 -19.14 13.31
CA SER A 190 0.27 -18.45 14.37
C SER A 190 -0.38 -17.18 13.84
N ALA A 191 0.32 -16.43 12.97
CA ALA A 191 -0.26 -15.28 12.28
C ALA A 191 -1.49 -15.66 11.44
N ALA A 192 -1.42 -16.74 10.66
CA ALA A 192 -2.55 -17.22 9.86
C ALA A 192 -3.75 -17.62 10.72
N ALA A 193 -3.52 -18.34 11.81
CA ALA A 193 -4.58 -18.74 12.74
C ALA A 193 -5.30 -17.52 13.34
N ALA A 194 -4.56 -16.44 13.62
CA ALA A 194 -5.11 -15.22 14.20
C ALA A 194 -5.78 -14.29 13.18
N LEU A 195 -5.23 -14.17 11.97
CA LEU A 195 -5.61 -13.13 11.01
C LEU A 195 -6.45 -13.62 9.83
N ALA A 196 -6.26 -14.85 9.35
CA ALA A 196 -6.99 -15.36 8.20
C ALA A 196 -8.53 -15.34 8.40
N PRO A 197 -9.07 -15.72 9.59
CA PRO A 197 -10.53 -15.67 9.82
C PRO A 197 -11.12 -14.27 9.79
N LEU A 198 -10.29 -13.22 9.94
CA LEU A 198 -10.74 -11.83 9.90
C LEU A 198 -10.90 -11.31 8.47
N VAL A 199 -10.27 -11.95 7.48
CA VAL A 199 -10.38 -11.56 6.07
C VAL A 199 -11.66 -12.14 5.48
N THR A 200 -12.76 -11.40 5.60
CA THR A 200 -14.08 -11.79 5.08
C THR A 200 -14.48 -10.99 3.84
N GLU A 201 -15.55 -11.44 3.16
CA GLU A 201 -16.14 -10.71 2.04
C GLU A 201 -16.59 -9.30 2.47
N GLU A 202 -17.20 -9.19 3.65
CA GLU A 202 -17.65 -7.91 4.21
C GLU A 202 -16.48 -6.97 4.47
N LEU A 203 -15.40 -7.47 5.08
CA LEU A 203 -14.21 -6.67 5.33
C LEU A 203 -13.60 -6.14 4.03
N LEU A 204 -13.51 -7.00 3.01
CA LEU A 204 -12.96 -6.62 1.71
C LEU A 204 -13.88 -5.66 0.95
N ALA A 205 -15.20 -5.78 1.11
CA ALA A 205 -16.16 -4.81 0.58
C ALA A 205 -15.98 -3.43 1.24
N GLU A 206 -15.82 -3.38 2.56
CA GLU A 206 -15.53 -2.13 3.28
C GLU A 206 -14.22 -1.50 2.83
N VAL A 207 -13.13 -2.28 2.76
CA VAL A 207 -11.81 -1.83 2.30
C VAL A 207 -11.89 -1.30 0.86
N THR A 208 -12.48 -2.08 -0.04
CA THR A 208 -12.53 -1.68 -1.45
C THR A 208 -13.46 -0.50 -1.66
N ALA A 209 -14.48 -0.27 -0.83
CA ALA A 209 -15.32 0.94 -0.89
C ALA A 209 -14.55 2.24 -0.57
N GLU A 210 -13.34 2.15 -0.01
CA GLU A 210 -12.48 3.32 0.25
C GLU A 210 -11.86 3.92 -1.03
N ILE A 211 -11.75 3.13 -2.11
CA ILE A 211 -11.09 3.58 -3.35
C ILE A 211 -11.94 4.65 -4.04
N PRO A 212 -11.40 5.75 -4.56
CA PRO A 212 -12.15 6.69 -5.40
C PRO A 212 -12.59 6.11 -6.74
N ASP A 213 -13.83 6.37 -7.16
CA ASP A 213 -14.37 5.92 -8.45
C ASP A 213 -13.50 6.36 -9.64
N VAL A 214 -12.96 7.57 -9.59
CA VAL A 214 -12.10 8.14 -10.64
C VAL A 214 -10.85 7.29 -10.91
N TRP A 215 -10.41 6.48 -9.94
CA TRP A 215 -9.28 5.57 -10.11
C TRP A 215 -9.67 4.23 -10.76
N LEU A 216 -10.95 3.87 -10.71
CA LEU A 216 -11.49 2.60 -11.18
C LEU A 216 -12.17 2.68 -12.55
N ARG A 217 -12.47 3.91 -13.03
CA ARG A 217 -13.08 4.13 -14.34
C ARG A 217 -12.21 3.60 -15.48
N ASP A 218 -12.89 3.03 -16.46
CA ASP A 218 -12.36 2.53 -17.73
C ASP A 218 -11.39 1.34 -17.61
N GLU A 219 -11.45 0.61 -16.49
CA GLU A 219 -10.68 -0.63 -16.34
C GLU A 219 -11.19 -1.72 -17.30
N PRO A 220 -10.34 -2.26 -18.20
CA PRO A 220 -10.76 -3.28 -19.13
C PRO A 220 -11.26 -4.55 -18.43
N GLY A 221 -12.42 -5.06 -18.88
CA GLY A 221 -13.03 -6.26 -18.34
C GLY A 221 -14.08 -6.02 -17.25
N PHE A 222 -14.31 -4.76 -16.85
CA PHE A 222 -15.32 -4.38 -15.85
C PHE A 222 -16.24 -3.31 -16.41
N ALA A 223 -17.55 -3.46 -16.19
CA ALA A 223 -18.54 -2.50 -16.67
C ALA A 223 -18.64 -1.27 -15.74
N THR A 224 -18.43 -1.48 -14.44
CA THR A 224 -18.56 -0.43 -13.41
C THR A 224 -17.41 -0.49 -12.39
N PRO A 225 -17.11 0.63 -11.71
CA PRO A 225 -16.21 0.64 -10.55
C PRO A 225 -16.58 -0.41 -9.49
N ASP A 226 -17.88 -0.64 -9.27
CA ASP A 226 -18.35 -1.60 -8.27
C ASP A 226 -18.08 -3.05 -8.67
N ASP A 227 -18.16 -3.39 -9.97
CA ASP A 227 -17.74 -4.70 -10.47
C ASP A 227 -16.25 -4.94 -10.17
N LEU A 228 -15.43 -3.92 -10.40
CA LEU A 228 -14.01 -3.98 -10.14
C LEU A 228 -13.69 -4.10 -8.64
N ARG A 229 -14.37 -3.34 -7.77
CA ARG A 229 -14.22 -3.47 -6.30
C ARG A 229 -14.48 -4.89 -5.84
N ARG A 230 -15.59 -5.49 -6.27
CA ARG A 230 -15.93 -6.89 -5.94
C ARG A 230 -14.89 -7.89 -6.43
N ALA A 231 -14.26 -7.62 -7.57
CA ALA A 231 -13.26 -8.53 -8.16
C ALA A 231 -12.00 -8.70 -7.30
N TYR A 232 -11.64 -7.69 -6.50
CA TYR A 232 -10.49 -7.80 -5.58
C TYR A 232 -10.68 -8.85 -4.48
N ALA A 233 -11.94 -9.15 -4.09
CA ALA A 233 -12.21 -10.02 -2.97
C ALA A 233 -11.78 -11.48 -3.23
N GLY A 234 -12.08 -12.02 -4.41
CA GLY A 234 -11.84 -13.43 -4.74
C GLY A 234 -10.39 -13.88 -4.51
N PRO A 235 -9.38 -13.24 -5.15
CA PRO A 235 -7.99 -13.58 -4.95
C PRO A 235 -7.52 -13.43 -3.50
N LEU A 236 -7.97 -12.39 -2.79
CA LEU A 236 -7.57 -12.13 -1.40
C LEU A 236 -8.15 -13.17 -0.43
N LEU A 237 -9.41 -13.56 -0.60
CA LEU A 237 -10.04 -14.62 0.20
C LEU A 237 -9.35 -15.97 -0.02
N ALA A 238 -9.12 -16.34 -1.28
CA ALA A 238 -8.44 -17.58 -1.63
C ALA A 238 -7.03 -17.65 -1.05
N ARG A 239 -6.31 -16.51 -1.06
CA ARG A 239 -4.98 -16.40 -0.45
C ARG A 239 -5.05 -16.46 1.08
N ALA A 240 -5.93 -15.70 1.73
CA ALA A 240 -6.03 -15.68 3.19
C ALA A 240 -6.21 -17.09 3.77
N ALA A 241 -7.04 -17.91 3.13
CA ALA A 241 -7.30 -19.28 3.55
C ALA A 241 -6.07 -20.21 3.53
N THR A 242 -5.15 -20.05 2.57
CA THR A 242 -4.15 -21.10 2.27
C THR A 242 -2.70 -20.60 2.12
N ILE A 243 -2.45 -19.30 2.03
CA ILE A 243 -1.12 -18.79 1.66
C ILE A 243 -0.04 -19.17 2.66
N HIS A 244 -0.38 -19.26 3.95
CA HIS A 244 0.53 -19.62 5.04
C HIS A 244 1.17 -21.00 4.87
N GLU A 245 0.52 -21.93 4.16
CA GLU A 245 1.06 -23.25 3.83
C GLU A 245 2.13 -23.20 2.73
N ARG A 246 2.17 -22.10 1.99
CA ARG A 246 2.98 -21.91 0.77
C ARG A 246 3.94 -20.73 0.87
N VAL A 247 4.20 -20.23 2.08
CA VAL A 247 5.30 -19.29 2.35
C VAL A 247 6.62 -20.07 2.42
N LYS A 248 7.61 -19.63 1.66
CA LYS A 248 8.95 -20.22 1.58
C LYS A 248 10.00 -19.21 2.04
N GLY A 249 11.21 -19.66 2.36
CA GLY A 249 12.34 -18.77 2.64
C GLY A 249 12.41 -18.22 4.08
N VAL A 250 11.46 -18.56 4.94
CA VAL A 250 11.50 -18.30 6.39
C VAL A 250 11.78 -19.60 7.14
N ARG A 251 12.64 -19.54 8.16
CA ARG A 251 13.05 -20.70 8.98
C ARG A 251 12.11 -20.92 10.16
#